data_AF-A0A139Y7K1-F1
#
_entry.id   AF-A0A139Y7K1-F1
#
_cell.length_a   1.000
_cell.length_b   1.000
_cell.length_c   1.000
_cell.angle_alpha   90.00
_cell.angle_beta   90.00
_cell.angle_gamma   90.00
#
_symmetry.space_group_name_H-M   'P 1'
#
loop_
_entity.id
_entity.type
_entity.pdbx_description
1 polymer ?
#
loop_
_entity_poly.entity_id
_entity_poly.type
_entity_poly.pdbx_seq_one_letter_code
_entity_poly.pdbx_strand_id
1 'polypeptide(L)'
;MGLHQARTSIELLGKSLALVPTIGIFVTMNPGYAGRSELPDNLKALFRPVTMIVPDLVMICENMLISEGFVQARALARKMTVLYTLAKAQLSKQHFYDFALRALKAALVTAGAFRSASPELPEEVILMRALRDMNIPKLVKQDVPLFLGLLGDLFPGLECPQGGNSQLKQAVEEGFRSKYADLFDLQVNKVIQLYETMESRHATMLVGPTGGGKTVIIHTLAAAQKAAFDRVVKLFVMNPKAQSTNELYGVLDPVSRDWTDGLLSKIFRDVNQPLHAGKSERRYVVFDGDVDAVWVENMNSVMDDNRLLTLSNGERIRLEKHCALLFEVDDLQYASPATISRCGMVYVDPRNLGVGPFFDKWVRVKNSEATAETLDYLFDKYIPACIDFCFKQKRTDDLGAAPSLAIPRTDLNLVQQLCHVIDIVLPEDAIHSLAPDRLESVFLFALTWSFGVALAGEEWARFDSFLRKIANKALPRESLFDCTYDVASGKWLAWESQVKPYSPPTDVEFTTIFVPTMDTERYATLLDGFGRQSLPVLFVGDSGTAKSVQIQNWLASLDTQKYLHVQINLSSRTTSLDLQRTIEESVDKRTGRIFGPPSGKLLKLFIDDLSMPK
;
A
#
# COMPACT_ATOMS: atom_id res chain seq x y z
N MET A 1 -0.51 52.28 0.73
CA MET A 1 -0.52 53.73 0.46
C MET A 1 -1.59 54.49 1.25
N GLY A 2 -2.86 54.09 1.27
CA GLY A 2 -3.91 54.88 1.94
C GLY A 2 -3.73 55.10 3.44
N LEU A 3 -3.33 54.07 4.22
CA LEU A 3 -3.04 54.23 5.66
C LEU A 3 -1.85 55.17 5.92
N HIS A 4 -0.78 55.10 5.12
CA HIS A 4 0.36 56.02 5.22
C HIS A 4 0.00 57.47 4.85
N GLN A 5 -1.06 57.67 4.06
CA GLN A 5 -1.57 58.99 3.68
C GLN A 5 -2.76 59.43 4.55
N ALA A 6 -3.03 58.76 5.68
CA ALA A 6 -4.13 59.05 6.59
C ALA A 6 -5.53 59.11 5.92
N ARG A 7 -5.74 58.35 4.84
CA ARG A 7 -7.05 58.27 4.17
C ARG A 7 -8.02 57.42 4.99
N THR A 8 -9.30 57.78 4.99
CA THR A 8 -10.38 57.04 5.66
C THR A 8 -10.93 55.89 4.81
N SER A 9 -10.78 55.97 3.48
CA SER A 9 -11.15 54.91 2.55
C SER A 9 -10.15 54.81 1.39
N ILE A 10 -10.12 53.63 0.76
CA ILE A 10 -9.40 53.38 -0.50
C ILE A 10 -10.31 52.66 -1.47
N GLU A 11 -10.12 52.92 -2.75
CA GLU A 11 -10.77 52.14 -3.80
C GLU A 11 -9.90 50.94 -4.15
N LEU A 12 -10.48 49.74 -4.06
CA LEU A 12 -9.79 48.49 -4.36
C LEU A 12 -10.74 47.61 -5.19
N LEU A 13 -10.30 47.24 -6.40
CA LEU A 13 -11.11 46.47 -7.36
C LEU A 13 -12.49 47.10 -7.65
N GLY A 14 -12.55 48.44 -7.76
CA GLY A 14 -13.78 49.19 -8.04
C GLY A 14 -14.75 49.30 -6.86
N LYS A 15 -14.34 48.91 -5.64
CA LYS A 15 -15.13 49.08 -4.42
C LYS A 15 -14.42 50.02 -3.45
N SER A 16 -15.17 50.95 -2.88
CA SER A 16 -14.69 51.80 -1.79
C SER A 16 -14.67 51.01 -0.49
N LEU A 17 -13.49 50.83 0.09
CA LEU A 17 -13.26 50.12 1.34
C LEU A 17 -12.80 51.10 2.41
N ALA A 18 -13.38 51.02 3.60
CA ALA A 18 -12.92 51.78 4.76
C ALA A 18 -11.57 51.25 5.24
N LEU A 19 -10.64 52.14 5.57
CA LEU A 19 -9.34 51.79 6.12
C LEU A 19 -9.41 51.68 7.64
N VAL A 20 -9.04 50.52 8.18
CA VAL A 20 -8.98 50.27 9.62
C VAL A 20 -7.51 50.15 10.05
N PRO A 21 -7.00 51.05 10.92
CA PRO A 21 -5.58 51.07 11.32
C PRO A 21 -5.10 49.81 12.06
N THR A 22 -6.01 49.00 12.59
CA THR A 22 -5.69 47.77 13.32
C THR A 22 -5.47 46.55 12.42
N ILE A 23 -5.69 46.68 11.10
CA ILE A 23 -5.48 45.59 10.15
C ILE A 23 -3.98 45.47 9.84
N GLY A 24 -3.43 44.29 10.09
CA GLY A 24 -2.08 43.90 9.69
C GLY A 24 -2.11 42.65 8.81
N ILE A 25 -1.25 42.61 7.80
CA ILE A 25 -1.06 41.43 6.95
C ILE A 25 0.30 40.85 7.26
N PHE A 26 0.32 39.58 7.66
CA PHE A 26 1.53 38.83 7.95
C PHE A 26 1.62 37.67 6.97
N VAL A 27 2.79 37.51 6.36
CA VAL A 27 3.07 36.45 5.41
C VAL A 27 4.17 35.58 5.97
N THR A 28 3.94 34.26 6.00
CA THR A 28 4.95 33.28 6.38
C THR A 28 5.49 32.63 5.11
N MET A 29 6.81 32.49 5.02
CA MET A 29 7.49 31.94 3.85
C MET A 29 8.51 30.90 4.32
N ASN A 30 8.47 29.70 3.75
CA ASN A 30 9.49 28.67 3.91
C ASN A 30 10.29 28.59 2.60
N PRO A 31 11.50 29.16 2.54
CA PRO A 31 12.34 29.09 1.34
C PRO A 31 12.59 27.65 0.92
N GLY A 32 12.53 27.35 -0.38
CA GLY A 32 12.85 26.02 -0.92
C GLY A 32 11.81 24.92 -0.68
N TYR A 33 10.59 25.26 -0.24
CA TYR A 33 9.52 24.29 -0.05
C TYR A 33 8.93 23.87 -1.41
N ALA A 34 9.06 22.60 -1.77
CA ALA A 34 8.53 22.05 -3.01
C ALA A 34 7.01 22.29 -3.13
N GLY A 35 6.56 22.77 -4.29
CA GLY A 35 5.15 23.09 -4.56
C GLY A 35 4.73 24.53 -4.27
N ARG A 36 5.62 25.38 -3.73
CA ARG A 36 5.33 26.81 -3.49
C ARG A 36 6.21 27.72 -4.34
N SER A 37 5.59 28.74 -4.93
CA SER A 37 6.30 29.82 -5.59
C SER A 37 6.84 30.82 -4.58
N GLU A 38 8.02 31.36 -4.86
CA GLU A 38 8.53 32.48 -4.07
C GLU A 38 7.68 33.72 -4.27
N LEU A 39 7.62 34.57 -3.24
CA LEU A 39 7.02 35.88 -3.41
C LEU A 39 7.81 36.72 -4.42
N PRO A 40 7.15 37.37 -5.37
CA PRO A 40 7.75 38.37 -6.24
C PRO A 40 8.48 39.46 -5.44
N ASP A 41 9.62 39.95 -5.92
CA ASP A 41 10.48 40.88 -5.18
C ASP A 41 9.79 42.23 -4.89
N ASN A 42 8.91 42.68 -5.78
CA ASN A 42 8.09 43.87 -5.58
C ASN A 42 7.12 43.72 -4.39
N LEU A 43 6.61 42.52 -4.13
CA LEU A 43 5.81 42.22 -2.94
C LEU A 43 6.71 42.06 -1.72
N LYS A 44 7.86 41.38 -1.83
CA LYS A 44 8.82 41.23 -0.72
C LYS A 44 9.24 42.60 -0.16
N ALA A 45 9.43 43.60 -1.02
CA ALA A 45 9.79 44.97 -0.63
C ALA A 45 8.72 45.68 0.24
N LEU A 46 7.46 45.24 0.21
CA LEU A 46 6.38 45.79 1.04
C LEU A 46 6.36 45.21 2.46
N PHE A 47 7.09 44.12 2.71
CA PHE A 47 7.12 43.45 4.01
C PHE A 47 8.44 43.65 4.73
N ARG A 48 8.38 43.68 6.06
CA ARG A 48 9.58 43.63 6.90
C ARG A 48 9.98 42.18 7.13
N PRO A 49 11.20 41.75 6.73
CA PRO A 49 11.64 40.38 7.00
C PRO A 49 11.85 40.18 8.50
N VAL A 50 11.33 39.08 9.03
CA VAL A 50 11.54 38.63 10.41
C VAL A 50 12.05 37.20 10.34
N THR A 51 13.25 36.97 10.85
CA THR A 51 13.85 35.63 10.88
C THR A 51 13.51 34.96 12.20
N MET A 52 12.83 33.82 12.13
CA MET A 52 12.52 33.00 13.30
C MET A 52 13.67 32.02 13.53
N ILE A 53 14.34 32.11 14.69
CA ILE A 53 15.43 31.21 15.10
C ILE A 53 14.83 29.91 15.66
N VAL A 54 15.58 28.81 15.61
CA VAL A 54 15.20 27.52 16.21
C VAL A 54 14.83 27.73 17.69
N PRO A 55 13.64 27.30 18.13
CA PRO A 55 13.20 27.50 19.50
C PRO A 55 13.98 26.61 20.49
N ASP A 56 14.07 27.06 21.74
CA ASP A 56 14.57 26.22 22.83
C ASP A 56 13.54 25.12 23.16
N LEU A 57 13.82 23.91 22.69
CA LEU A 57 12.95 22.76 22.89
C LEU A 57 12.84 22.37 24.36
N VAL A 58 13.88 22.56 25.18
CA VAL A 58 13.88 22.16 26.59
C VAL A 58 12.86 22.98 27.36
N MET A 59 12.87 24.30 27.17
CA MET A 59 11.92 25.21 27.81
C MET A 59 10.48 24.91 27.40
N ILE A 60 10.24 24.60 26.12
CA ILE A 60 8.91 24.23 25.63
C ILE A 60 8.45 22.91 26.28
N CYS A 61 9.32 21.89 26.31
CA CYS A 61 9.02 20.61 26.93
C CYS A 61 8.68 20.75 28.41
N GLU A 62 9.47 21.55 29.14
CA GLU A 62 9.29 21.79 30.57
C GLU A 62 7.92 22.42 30.84
N ASN A 63 7.56 23.50 30.14
CA ASN A 63 6.27 24.16 30.31
C ASN A 63 5.10 23.23 29.96
N MET A 64 5.25 22.41 28.92
CA MET A 64 4.25 21.44 28.52
C MET A 64 4.07 20.34 29.58
N LEU A 65 5.17 19.76 30.09
CA LEU A 65 5.12 18.76 31.16
C LEU A 65 4.46 19.33 32.43
N ILE A 66 4.76 20.57 32.80
CA ILE A 66 4.10 21.26 33.92
C ILE A 66 2.59 21.37 33.66
N SER A 67 2.18 21.75 32.45
CA SER A 67 0.75 21.84 32.10
C SER A 67 0.02 20.50 32.14
N GLU A 68 0.74 19.40 31.94
CA GLU A 68 0.22 18.02 32.02
C GLU A 68 0.34 17.42 33.45
N GLY A 69 0.76 18.21 34.45
CA GLY A 69 0.78 17.82 35.86
C GLY A 69 2.05 17.09 36.33
N PHE A 70 3.17 17.23 35.62
CA PHE A 70 4.47 16.70 36.03
C PHE A 70 5.20 17.66 36.97
N VAL A 71 5.71 17.14 38.09
CA VAL A 71 6.48 17.90 39.08
C VAL A 71 7.97 17.93 38.70
N GLN A 72 8.52 16.84 38.17
CA GLN A 72 9.94 16.73 37.78
C GLN A 72 10.21 17.19 36.33
N ALA A 73 9.35 18.07 35.81
CA ALA A 73 9.31 18.49 34.41
C ALA A 73 10.68 18.92 33.84
N ARG A 74 11.49 19.66 34.59
CA ARG A 74 12.79 20.15 34.12
C ARG A 74 13.83 19.05 33.86
N ALA A 75 13.85 18.02 34.69
CA ALA A 75 14.76 16.88 34.52
C ALA A 75 14.32 16.02 33.32
N LEU A 76 13.01 15.75 33.25
CA LEU A 76 12.36 14.98 32.20
C LEU A 76 12.46 15.65 30.82
N ALA A 77 12.27 16.97 30.75
CA ALA A 77 12.41 17.76 29.53
C ALA A 77 13.81 17.61 28.92
N ARG A 78 14.86 17.68 29.76
CA ARG A 78 16.25 17.49 29.30
C ARG A 78 16.50 16.07 28.78
N LYS A 79 16.01 15.04 29.48
CA LYS A 79 16.13 13.65 29.01
C LYS A 79 15.43 13.47 27.65
N MET A 80 14.23 14.02 27.50
CA MET A 80 13.42 13.90 26.28
C MET A 80 14.06 14.60 25.07
N THR A 81 14.54 15.83 25.22
CA THR A 81 15.17 16.55 24.12
C THR A 81 16.48 15.89 23.68
N VAL A 82 17.25 15.36 24.64
CA VAL A 82 18.46 14.56 24.35
C VAL A 82 18.08 13.28 23.59
N LEU A 83 17.06 12.54 24.00
CA LEU A 83 16.61 11.34 23.29
C LEU A 83 16.31 11.63 21.82
N TYR A 84 15.53 12.67 21.52
CA TYR A 84 15.14 13.00 20.14
C TYR A 84 16.33 13.52 19.33
N THR A 85 17.27 14.21 19.96
CA THR A 85 18.51 14.67 19.32
C THR A 85 19.40 13.48 18.96
N LEU A 86 19.58 12.53 19.87
CA LEU A 86 20.34 11.30 19.64
C LEU A 86 19.66 10.39 18.62
N ALA A 87 18.34 10.21 18.71
CA ALA A 87 17.56 9.43 17.77
C ALA A 87 17.70 9.98 16.33
N LYS A 88 17.61 11.31 16.16
CA LYS A 88 17.82 11.97 14.86
C LYS A 88 19.25 11.78 14.32
N ALA A 89 20.25 11.66 15.19
CA ALA A 89 21.65 11.56 14.80
C ALA A 89 22.11 10.12 14.52
N GLN A 90 21.60 9.14 15.29
CA GLN A 90 22.08 7.76 15.28
C GLN A 90 21.20 6.78 14.51
N LEU A 91 19.89 7.02 14.42
CA LEU A 91 19.00 6.13 13.69
C LEU A 91 19.15 6.32 12.18
N SER A 92 18.71 5.33 11.41
CA SER A 92 18.74 5.42 9.94
C SER A 92 17.89 6.60 9.43
N LYS A 93 18.32 7.20 8.31
CA LYS A 93 17.60 8.33 7.70
C LYS A 93 16.43 7.81 6.86
N GLN A 94 15.23 7.80 7.44
CA GLN A 94 13.98 7.46 6.75
C GLN A 94 13.16 8.72 6.46
N HIS A 95 12.44 8.76 5.33
CA HIS A 95 11.60 9.92 4.95
C HIS A 95 10.46 10.19 5.94
N PHE A 96 9.97 9.15 6.61
CA PHE A 96 8.85 9.21 7.56
C PHE A 96 9.27 9.37 9.02
N TYR A 97 10.57 9.52 9.30
CA TYR A 97 11.04 9.79 10.67
C TYR A 97 10.82 11.25 11.05
N ASP A 98 9.88 11.47 11.97
CA ASP A 98 9.67 12.77 12.60
C ASP A 98 10.12 12.76 14.06
N PHE A 99 11.14 13.56 14.36
CA PHE A 99 11.64 13.88 15.71
C PHE A 99 11.58 15.39 15.99
N ALA A 100 10.71 16.12 15.30
CA ALA A 100 10.52 17.56 15.48
C ALA A 100 9.49 17.88 16.58
N LEU A 101 9.22 19.18 16.76
CA LEU A 101 8.38 19.71 17.84
C LEU A 101 6.94 19.14 17.85
N ARG A 102 6.37 18.78 16.70
CA ARG A 102 5.02 18.20 16.63
C ARG A 102 4.96 16.78 17.16
N ALA A 103 5.92 15.94 16.75
CA ALA A 103 6.10 14.63 17.35
C ALA A 103 6.35 14.75 18.86
N LEU A 104 7.19 15.71 19.26
CA LEU A 104 7.46 15.97 20.67
C LEU A 104 6.18 16.34 21.45
N LYS A 105 5.40 17.31 20.95
CA LYS A 105 4.12 17.73 21.54
C LYS A 105 3.18 16.55 21.72
N ALA A 106 3.04 15.70 20.70
CA ALA A 106 2.16 14.54 20.76
C ALA A 106 2.59 13.53 21.83
N ALA A 107 3.91 13.31 21.99
CA ALA A 107 4.43 12.42 23.04
C ALA A 107 4.13 12.97 24.44
N LEU A 108 4.27 14.29 24.64
CA LEU A 108 3.99 14.93 25.93
C LEU A 108 2.51 14.89 26.31
N VAL A 109 1.61 15.20 25.37
CA VAL A 109 0.17 15.12 25.61
C VAL A 109 -0.25 13.68 25.92
N THR A 110 0.34 12.69 25.22
CA THR A 110 0.10 11.27 25.51
C THR A 110 0.61 10.88 26.90
N ALA A 111 1.77 11.39 27.31
CA ALA A 111 2.31 11.19 28.65
C ALA A 111 1.41 11.79 29.74
N GLY A 112 0.82 12.97 29.50
CA GLY A 112 -0.18 13.59 30.37
C GLY A 112 -1.46 12.77 30.52
N ALA A 113 -1.94 12.19 29.42
CA ALA A 113 -3.08 11.27 29.45
C ALA A 113 -2.77 10.00 30.28
N PHE A 114 -1.58 9.42 30.11
CA PHE A 114 -1.14 8.28 30.93
C PHE A 114 -0.95 8.65 32.40
N ARG A 115 -0.48 9.88 32.69
CA ARG A 115 -0.36 10.40 34.06
C ARG A 115 -1.72 10.50 34.73
N SER A 116 -2.71 11.02 34.01
CA SER A 116 -4.09 11.12 34.49
C SER A 116 -4.72 9.74 34.74
N ALA A 117 -4.42 8.76 33.88
CA ALA A 117 -4.94 7.40 34.01
C ALA A 117 -4.22 6.56 35.08
N SER A 118 -2.97 6.87 35.41
CA SER A 118 -2.17 6.11 36.37
C SER A 118 -1.33 7.06 37.27
N PRO A 119 -1.98 7.76 38.22
CA PRO A 119 -1.31 8.77 39.05
C PRO A 119 -0.26 8.19 40.01
N GLU A 120 -0.34 6.89 40.31
CA GLU A 120 0.53 6.22 41.27
C GLU A 120 1.89 5.81 40.69
N LEU A 121 2.00 5.73 39.35
CA LEU A 121 3.24 5.37 38.69
C LEU A 121 4.26 6.53 38.76
N PRO A 122 5.56 6.25 38.90
CA PRO A 122 6.61 7.27 38.82
C PRO A 122 6.57 8.02 37.49
N GLU A 123 6.75 9.35 37.54
CA GLU A 123 6.72 10.22 36.36
C GLU A 123 7.71 9.77 35.26
N GLU A 124 8.89 9.27 35.65
CA GLU A 124 9.89 8.77 34.70
C GLU A 124 9.39 7.55 33.92
N VAL A 125 8.68 6.62 34.58
CA VAL A 125 8.13 5.41 33.97
C VAL A 125 7.00 5.76 32.99
N ILE A 126 6.15 6.72 33.36
CA ILE A 126 5.05 7.20 32.52
C ILE A 126 5.60 7.85 31.25
N LEU A 127 6.61 8.72 31.39
CA LEU A 127 7.23 9.36 30.23
C LEU A 127 7.96 8.34 29.35
N MET A 128 8.72 7.42 29.96
CA MET A 128 9.41 6.35 29.24
C MET A 128 8.42 5.50 28.43
N ARG A 129 7.26 5.17 29.02
CA ARG A 129 6.18 4.44 28.32
C ARG A 129 5.62 5.22 27.15
N ALA A 130 5.28 6.49 27.34
CA ALA A 130 4.76 7.34 26.25
C ALA A 130 5.77 7.48 25.11
N LEU A 131 7.06 7.66 25.42
CA LEU A 131 8.12 7.74 24.43
C LEU A 131 8.31 6.43 23.68
N ARG A 132 8.26 5.29 24.37
CA ARG A 132 8.35 3.96 23.76
C ARG A 132 7.17 3.71 22.82
N ASP A 133 5.95 3.83 23.35
CA ASP A 133 4.72 3.43 22.66
C ASP A 133 4.45 4.32 21.44
N MET A 134 4.84 5.61 21.47
CA MET A 134 4.66 6.51 20.33
C MET A 134 5.75 6.37 19.24
N ASN A 135 6.95 5.90 19.59
CA ASN A 135 8.08 5.83 18.66
C ASN A 135 8.32 4.42 18.10
N ILE A 136 8.08 3.34 18.84
CA ILE A 136 8.28 1.98 18.31
C ILE A 136 7.47 1.70 17.02
N PRO A 137 6.18 2.08 16.91
CA PRO A 137 5.38 1.77 15.73
C PRO A 137 5.96 2.31 14.43
N LYS A 138 6.65 3.45 14.48
CA LYS A 138 7.22 4.13 13.31
C LYS A 138 8.62 3.64 12.93
N LEU A 139 9.32 2.90 13.77
CA LEU A 139 10.73 2.53 13.52
C LEU A 139 10.85 1.30 12.62
N VAL A 140 11.87 1.31 11.75
CA VAL A 140 12.27 0.11 11.01
C VAL A 140 12.94 -0.91 11.94
N LYS A 141 12.88 -2.20 11.59
CA LYS A 141 13.33 -3.32 12.44
C LYS A 141 14.74 -3.14 13.01
N GLN A 142 15.68 -2.65 12.20
CA GLN A 142 17.09 -2.44 12.60
C GLN A 142 17.28 -1.31 13.61
N ASP A 143 16.38 -0.33 13.63
CA ASP A 143 16.47 0.86 14.49
C ASP A 143 15.78 0.67 15.84
N VAL A 144 14.88 -0.32 15.96
CA VAL A 144 14.17 -0.61 17.22
C VAL A 144 15.15 -0.93 18.36
N PRO A 145 16.16 -1.83 18.21
CA PRO A 145 17.13 -2.09 19.27
C PRO A 145 17.97 -0.88 19.63
N LEU A 146 18.35 -0.06 18.64
CA LEU A 146 19.13 1.17 18.86
C LEU A 146 18.34 2.18 19.70
N PHE A 147 17.07 2.39 19.35
CA PHE A 147 16.18 3.28 20.10
C PHE A 147 15.92 2.79 21.53
N LEU A 148 15.72 1.48 21.72
CA LEU A 148 15.57 0.89 23.05
C LEU A 148 16.85 1.03 23.89
N GLY A 149 18.03 0.92 23.27
CA GLY A 149 19.31 1.21 23.92
C GLY A 149 19.40 2.65 24.40
N LEU A 150 19.10 3.62 23.52
CA LEU A 150 19.05 5.04 23.87
C LEU A 150 18.05 5.35 25.00
N LEU A 151 16.91 4.66 25.00
CA LEU A 151 15.91 4.79 26.04
C LEU A 151 16.42 4.22 27.38
N GLY A 152 17.07 3.06 27.35
CA GLY A 152 17.68 2.42 28.53
C GLY A 152 18.80 3.26 29.16
N ASP A 153 19.64 3.90 28.34
CA ASP A 153 20.71 4.79 28.80
C ASP A 153 20.18 6.04 29.52
N LEU A 154 19.02 6.56 29.08
CA LEU A 154 18.39 7.75 29.68
C LEU A 154 17.51 7.44 30.91
N PHE A 155 17.02 6.21 31.00
CA PHE A 155 16.12 5.71 32.05
C PHE A 155 16.66 4.41 32.67
N PRO A 156 17.84 4.46 33.33
CA PRO A 156 18.51 3.25 33.82
C PRO A 156 17.72 2.60 34.96
N GLY A 157 17.61 1.27 34.92
CA GLY A 157 16.98 0.47 35.99
C GLY A 157 15.44 0.55 36.05
N LEU A 158 14.80 1.15 35.04
CA LEU A 158 13.34 1.21 34.95
C LEU A 158 12.81 0.14 34.00
N GLU A 159 11.93 -0.73 34.51
CA GLU A 159 11.15 -1.63 33.68
C GLU A 159 9.89 -0.91 33.19
N CYS A 160 9.71 -0.89 31.87
CA CYS A 160 8.57 -0.21 31.29
C CYS A 160 7.39 -1.18 31.18
N PRO A 161 6.29 -0.98 31.92
CA PRO A 161 5.16 -1.90 31.91
C PRO A 161 4.62 -2.04 30.48
N GLN A 162 4.28 -3.27 30.08
CA GLN A 162 3.64 -3.51 28.80
C GLN A 162 2.24 -2.90 28.83
N GLY A 163 2.06 -1.84 28.04
CA GLY A 163 0.75 -1.27 27.75
C GLY A 163 0.09 -2.04 26.61
N GLY A 164 -1.23 -2.09 26.61
CA GLY A 164 -1.98 -2.63 25.49
C GLY A 164 -3.44 -2.86 25.86
N ASN A 165 -4.33 -2.70 24.89
CA ASN A 165 -5.73 -3.00 25.08
C ASN A 165 -5.96 -4.53 25.01
N SER A 166 -6.02 -5.18 26.18
CA SER A 166 -6.15 -6.63 26.30
C SER A 166 -7.45 -7.17 25.67
N GLN A 167 -8.55 -6.41 25.75
CA GLN A 167 -9.82 -6.77 25.12
C GLN A 167 -9.69 -6.77 23.59
N LEU A 168 -9.05 -5.74 23.02
CA LEU A 168 -8.79 -5.70 21.59
C LEU A 168 -7.85 -6.81 21.15
N LYS A 169 -6.80 -7.08 21.93
CA LYS A 169 -5.84 -8.15 21.64
C LYS A 169 -6.55 -9.52 21.56
N GLN A 170 -7.38 -9.85 22.55
CA GLN A 170 -8.18 -11.08 22.54
C GLN A 170 -9.12 -11.16 21.34
N ALA A 171 -9.85 -10.08 21.04
CA ALA A 171 -10.76 -10.03 19.89
C ALA A 171 -10.04 -10.22 18.54
N VAL A 172 -8.81 -9.75 18.42
CA VAL A 172 -7.98 -9.96 17.22
C VAL A 172 -7.50 -11.41 17.16
N GLU A 173 -6.97 -11.95 18.27
CA GLU A 173 -6.46 -13.33 18.35
C GLU A 173 -7.54 -14.39 18.08
N GLU A 174 -8.78 -14.17 18.55
CA GLU A 174 -9.92 -15.06 18.28
C GLU A 174 -10.23 -15.20 16.77
N GLY A 175 -9.91 -14.18 15.98
CA GLY A 175 -10.12 -14.15 14.55
C GLY A 175 -9.09 -14.92 13.72
N PHE A 176 -7.96 -15.33 14.32
CA PHE A 176 -6.87 -16.00 13.60
C PHE A 176 -6.61 -17.42 14.12
N ARG A 177 -6.79 -18.42 13.25
CA ARG A 177 -6.34 -19.80 13.48
C ARG A 177 -5.46 -20.24 12.33
N SER A 178 -4.15 -20.38 12.55
CA SER A 178 -3.20 -20.87 11.55
C SER A 178 -1.96 -21.45 12.25
N LYS A 179 -1.23 -22.33 11.54
CA LYS A 179 0.06 -22.88 11.99
C LYS A 179 1.15 -21.82 12.17
N TYR A 180 0.94 -20.61 11.64
CA TYR A 180 1.89 -19.48 11.71
C TYR A 180 1.61 -18.52 12.87
N ALA A 181 1.09 -19.00 14.00
CA ALA A 181 0.66 -18.18 15.14
C ALA A 181 1.69 -17.11 15.56
N ASP A 182 2.98 -17.47 15.66
CA ASP A 182 4.04 -16.53 16.06
C ASP A 182 4.22 -15.35 15.08
N LEU A 183 4.01 -15.56 13.78
CA LEU A 183 4.02 -14.47 12.78
C LEU A 183 2.76 -13.61 12.90
N PHE A 184 1.62 -14.25 13.23
CA PHE A 184 0.39 -13.52 13.50
C PHE A 184 0.51 -12.64 14.74
N ASP A 185 1.25 -13.03 15.77
CA ASP A 185 1.48 -12.18 16.95
C ASP A 185 2.14 -10.84 16.58
N LEU A 186 3.08 -10.85 15.63
CA LEU A 186 3.68 -9.61 15.11
C LEU A 186 2.64 -8.72 14.41
N GLN A 187 1.71 -9.31 13.68
CA GLN A 187 0.61 -8.60 13.02
C GLN A 187 -0.43 -8.09 14.02
N VAL A 188 -0.78 -8.89 15.03
CA VAL A 188 -1.67 -8.51 16.14
C VAL A 188 -1.09 -7.29 16.85
N ASN A 189 0.21 -7.30 17.15
CA ASN A 189 0.90 -6.15 17.74
C ASN A 189 0.80 -4.91 16.84
N LYS A 190 0.89 -5.06 15.51
CA LYS A 190 0.70 -3.94 14.57
C LYS A 190 -0.74 -3.43 14.52
N VAL A 191 -1.74 -4.30 14.65
CA VAL A 191 -3.16 -3.90 14.77
C VAL A 191 -3.38 -3.07 16.04
N ILE A 192 -2.79 -3.48 17.17
CA ILE A 192 -2.87 -2.74 18.44
C ILE A 192 -2.15 -1.39 18.32
N GLN A 193 -0.93 -1.38 17.76
CA GLN A 193 -0.18 -0.14 17.53
C GLN A 193 -0.94 0.83 16.63
N LEU A 194 -1.60 0.34 15.58
CA LEU A 194 -2.44 1.17 14.71
C LEU A 194 -3.62 1.76 15.51
N TYR A 195 -4.32 0.96 16.31
CA TYR A 195 -5.41 1.43 17.15
C TYR A 195 -4.97 2.54 18.12
N GLU A 196 -3.88 2.32 18.87
CA GLU A 196 -3.35 3.29 19.83
C GLU A 196 -2.89 4.58 19.14
N THR A 197 -2.24 4.46 17.98
CA THR A 197 -1.84 5.61 17.17
C THR A 197 -3.06 6.42 16.72
N MET A 198 -4.14 5.75 16.30
CA MET A 198 -5.40 6.39 15.88
C MET A 198 -6.17 7.07 17.01
N GLU A 199 -6.06 6.58 18.25
CA GLU A 199 -6.63 7.28 19.42
C GLU A 199 -5.87 8.59 19.70
N SER A 200 -4.55 8.60 19.48
CA SER A 200 -3.71 9.80 19.67
C SER A 200 -3.89 10.83 18.55
N ARG A 201 -4.05 10.37 17.29
CA ARG A 201 -4.12 11.21 16.08
C ARG A 201 -5.19 10.68 15.14
N HIS A 202 -6.11 11.54 14.70
CA HIS A 202 -7.19 11.14 13.78
C HIS A 202 -6.72 10.87 12.35
N ALA A 203 -5.53 11.33 11.97
CA ALA A 203 -4.90 11.01 10.70
C ALA A 203 -3.68 10.10 10.94
N THR A 204 -3.65 8.92 10.34
CA THR A 204 -2.56 7.94 10.52
C THR A 204 -2.14 7.35 9.18
N MET A 205 -0.83 7.24 8.96
CA MET A 205 -0.21 6.64 7.79
C MET A 205 0.35 5.26 8.14
N LEU A 206 -0.09 4.25 7.41
CA LEU A 206 0.41 2.88 7.44
C LEU A 206 1.38 2.72 6.27
N VAL A 207 2.68 2.73 6.59
CA VAL A 207 3.76 2.80 5.60
C VAL A 207 4.47 1.47 5.50
N GLY A 208 4.80 1.07 4.28
CA GLY A 208 5.74 -0.01 4.03
C GLY A 208 5.42 -0.73 2.72
N PRO A 209 6.30 -1.62 2.26
CA PRO A 209 6.13 -2.26 0.97
C PRO A 209 4.83 -3.04 0.78
N THR A 210 4.42 -3.16 -0.47
CA THR A 210 3.32 -4.04 -0.89
C THR A 210 3.59 -5.46 -0.42
N GLY A 211 2.54 -6.18 0.00
CA GLY A 211 2.66 -7.54 0.52
C GLY A 211 2.93 -7.64 2.02
N GLY A 212 3.08 -6.53 2.76
CA GLY A 212 3.27 -6.57 4.21
C GLY A 212 2.03 -6.79 5.07
N GLY A 213 0.85 -6.97 4.46
CA GLY A 213 -0.41 -7.20 5.18
C GLY A 213 -1.09 -5.93 5.69
N LYS A 214 -0.73 -4.74 5.16
CA LYS A 214 -1.33 -3.44 5.52
C LYS A 214 -2.86 -3.44 5.44
N THR A 215 -3.41 -3.85 4.29
CA THR A 215 -4.86 -4.01 4.10
C THR A 215 -5.47 -4.96 5.12
N VAL A 216 -4.81 -6.09 5.40
CA VAL A 216 -5.27 -7.07 6.40
C VAL A 216 -5.33 -6.45 7.78
N ILE A 217 -4.30 -5.71 8.21
CA ILE A 217 -4.26 -4.99 9.49
C ILE A 217 -5.46 -4.04 9.61
N ILE A 218 -5.77 -3.25 8.57
CA ILE A 218 -6.87 -2.28 8.58
C ILE A 218 -8.22 -2.99 8.70
N HIS A 219 -8.45 -4.03 7.90
CA HIS A 219 -9.71 -4.79 7.93
C HIS A 219 -9.89 -5.55 9.25
N THR A 220 -8.82 -6.16 9.77
CA THR A 220 -8.81 -6.84 11.06
C THR A 220 -9.11 -5.87 12.20
N LEU A 221 -8.52 -4.68 12.20
CA LEU A 221 -8.83 -3.65 13.19
C LEU A 221 -10.32 -3.26 13.15
N ALA A 222 -10.87 -3.07 11.95
CA ALA A 222 -12.27 -2.71 11.76
C ALA A 222 -13.21 -3.80 12.28
N ALA A 223 -12.90 -5.07 12.03
CA ALA A 223 -13.67 -6.21 12.51
C ALA A 223 -13.55 -6.39 14.04
N ALA A 224 -12.34 -6.28 14.59
CA ALA A 224 -12.06 -6.50 16.00
C ALA A 224 -12.71 -5.44 16.92
N GLN A 225 -12.86 -4.19 16.46
CA GLN A 225 -13.55 -3.15 17.25
C GLN A 225 -15.03 -3.48 17.53
N LYS A 226 -15.68 -4.25 16.66
CA LYS A 226 -17.04 -4.71 16.90
C LYS A 226 -17.08 -5.72 18.05
N ALA A 227 -16.16 -6.68 18.05
CA ALA A 227 -16.09 -7.70 19.10
C ALA A 227 -15.61 -7.13 20.45
N ALA A 228 -14.62 -6.24 20.44
CA ALA A 228 -14.04 -5.68 21.66
C ALA A 228 -14.90 -4.59 22.33
N PHE A 229 -15.58 -3.74 21.54
CA PHE A 229 -16.23 -2.53 22.06
C PHE A 229 -17.67 -2.32 21.60
N ASP A 230 -18.28 -3.31 20.94
CA ASP A 230 -19.57 -3.17 20.25
C ASP A 230 -19.63 -1.94 19.32
N ARG A 231 -18.49 -1.63 18.69
CA ARG A 231 -18.33 -0.46 17.81
C ARG A 231 -18.24 -0.89 16.36
N VAL A 232 -19.21 -0.48 15.55
CA VAL A 232 -19.20 -0.77 14.11
C VAL A 232 -18.27 0.19 13.39
N VAL A 233 -17.30 -0.32 12.64
CA VAL A 233 -16.40 0.48 11.82
C VAL A 233 -16.81 0.37 10.35
N LYS A 234 -17.05 1.50 9.69
CA LYS A 234 -17.27 1.58 8.24
C LYS A 234 -16.03 2.12 7.54
N LEU A 235 -15.57 1.42 6.52
CA LEU A 235 -14.42 1.81 5.70
C LEU A 235 -14.91 2.44 4.39
N PHE A 236 -14.36 3.61 4.07
CA PHE A 236 -14.57 4.33 2.82
C PHE A 236 -13.22 4.36 2.10
N VAL A 237 -12.98 3.35 1.25
CA VAL A 237 -11.69 3.17 0.57
C VAL A 237 -11.70 3.90 -0.78
N MET A 238 -10.62 4.60 -1.08
CA MET A 238 -10.42 5.31 -2.34
C MET A 238 -8.93 5.37 -2.70
N ASN A 239 -8.61 5.33 -3.99
CA ASN A 239 -7.28 5.65 -4.48
C ASN A 239 -7.25 7.13 -4.91
N PRO A 240 -6.51 8.00 -4.20
CA PRO A 240 -6.48 9.43 -4.48
C PRO A 240 -5.85 9.76 -5.84
N LYS A 241 -4.92 8.93 -6.33
CA LYS A 241 -4.22 9.13 -7.62
C LYS A 241 -4.97 8.56 -8.82
N ALA A 242 -6.01 7.77 -8.59
CA ALA A 242 -6.88 7.28 -9.67
C ALA A 242 -7.77 8.39 -10.25
N GLN A 243 -7.84 9.55 -9.60
CA GLN A 243 -8.65 10.70 -10.00
C GLN A 243 -7.77 11.93 -10.13
N SER A 244 -8.16 12.87 -11.00
CA SER A 244 -7.49 14.18 -11.02
C SER A 244 -7.79 14.97 -9.74
N THR A 245 -6.94 15.94 -9.39
CA THR A 245 -7.15 16.81 -8.22
C THR A 245 -8.52 17.51 -8.25
N ASN A 246 -8.99 17.88 -9.45
CA ASN A 246 -10.29 18.52 -9.64
C ASN A 246 -11.45 17.55 -9.38
N GLU A 247 -11.37 16.32 -9.87
CA GLU A 247 -12.38 15.27 -9.59
C GLU A 247 -12.34 14.81 -8.13
N LEU A 248 -11.19 14.93 -7.48
CA LEU A 248 -11.01 14.57 -6.08
C LEU A 248 -11.70 15.58 -5.16
N TYR A 249 -11.38 16.87 -5.28
CA TYR A 249 -11.87 17.92 -4.36
C TYR A 249 -13.13 18.65 -4.84
N GLY A 250 -13.37 18.66 -6.15
CA GLY A 250 -14.38 19.47 -6.80
C GLY A 250 -13.78 20.67 -7.53
N VAL A 251 -14.54 21.16 -8.50
CA VAL A 251 -14.15 22.25 -9.39
C VAL A 251 -15.27 23.27 -9.50
N LEU A 252 -14.89 24.55 -9.52
CA LEU A 252 -15.77 25.64 -9.86
C LEU A 252 -15.67 25.91 -11.35
N ASP A 253 -16.78 25.82 -12.07
CA ASP A 253 -16.79 26.12 -13.51
C ASP A 253 -16.41 27.60 -13.73
N PRO A 254 -15.38 27.91 -14.55
CA PRO A 254 -14.93 29.28 -14.74
C PRO A 254 -15.95 30.17 -15.47
N VAL A 255 -16.84 29.58 -16.26
CA VAL A 255 -17.86 30.27 -17.06
C VAL A 255 -19.17 30.34 -16.30
N SER A 256 -19.75 29.20 -15.90
CA SER A 256 -21.06 29.17 -15.25
C SER A 256 -21.02 29.56 -13.78
N ARG A 257 -19.83 29.51 -13.15
CA ARG A 257 -19.62 29.67 -11.70
C ARG A 257 -20.35 28.61 -10.86
N ASP A 258 -20.78 27.51 -11.47
CA ASP A 258 -21.38 26.40 -10.75
C ASP A 258 -20.32 25.53 -10.09
N TRP A 259 -20.61 25.06 -8.88
CA TRP A 259 -19.74 24.17 -8.15
C TRP A 259 -20.10 22.71 -8.43
N THR A 260 -19.10 21.95 -8.88
CA THR A 260 -19.22 20.49 -8.99
C THR A 260 -18.41 19.84 -7.88
N ASP A 261 -19.09 19.04 -7.06
CA ASP A 261 -18.44 18.29 -5.98
C ASP A 261 -17.53 17.17 -6.50
N GLY A 262 -16.36 17.05 -5.87
CA GLY A 262 -15.47 15.93 -6.09
C GLY A 262 -15.82 14.70 -5.26
N LEU A 263 -15.11 13.60 -5.53
CA LEU A 263 -15.26 12.32 -4.83
C LEU A 263 -14.99 12.47 -3.33
N LEU A 264 -13.90 13.14 -2.97
CA LEU A 264 -13.47 13.31 -1.58
C LEU A 264 -14.42 14.24 -0.82
N SER A 265 -14.83 15.37 -1.42
CA SER A 265 -15.77 16.28 -0.76
C SER A 265 -17.11 15.59 -0.48
N LYS A 266 -17.59 14.75 -1.41
CA LYS A 266 -18.78 13.93 -1.21
C LYS A 266 -18.62 12.89 -0.10
N ILE A 267 -17.51 12.13 -0.09
CA ILE A 267 -17.21 11.17 0.98
C ILE A 267 -17.16 11.89 2.33
N PHE A 268 -16.53 13.07 2.41
CA PHE A 268 -16.47 13.86 3.63
C PHE A 268 -17.85 14.25 4.15
N ARG A 269 -18.79 14.60 3.26
CA ARG A 269 -20.18 14.88 3.67
C ARG A 269 -20.89 13.62 4.14
N ASP A 270 -20.70 12.50 3.46
CA ASP A 270 -21.29 11.21 3.84
C ASP A 270 -20.78 10.72 5.21
N VAL A 271 -19.47 10.81 5.47
CA VAL A 271 -18.90 10.37 6.76
C VAL A 271 -19.26 11.31 7.91
N ASN A 272 -19.47 12.60 7.65
CA ASN A 272 -19.87 13.57 8.69
C ASN A 272 -21.37 13.56 9.00
N GLN A 273 -22.19 12.74 8.32
CA GLN A 273 -23.60 12.61 8.70
C GLN A 273 -23.73 12.17 10.18
N PRO A 274 -24.67 12.75 10.94
CA PRO A 274 -24.82 12.44 12.36
C PRO A 274 -25.09 10.95 12.57
N LEU A 275 -24.55 10.41 13.66
CA LEU A 275 -24.81 9.03 14.05
C LEU A 275 -26.25 8.89 14.56
N HIS A 276 -26.87 7.73 14.30
CA HIS A 276 -28.15 7.42 14.89
C HIS A 276 -28.02 7.24 16.41
N ALA A 277 -29.00 7.74 17.16
CA ALA A 277 -29.02 7.63 18.61
C ALA A 277 -28.85 6.18 19.07
N GLY A 278 -27.94 5.94 20.02
CA GLY A 278 -27.67 4.62 20.60
C GLY A 278 -26.72 3.73 19.80
N LYS A 279 -26.18 4.16 18.65
CA LYS A 279 -25.18 3.39 17.89
C LYS A 279 -23.75 3.90 18.10
N SER A 280 -22.86 3.02 18.54
CA SER A 280 -21.41 3.24 18.56
C SER A 280 -20.84 2.92 17.18
N GLU A 281 -20.59 3.96 16.36
CA GLU A 281 -20.05 3.81 15.01
C GLU A 281 -18.80 4.68 14.81
N ARG A 282 -17.79 4.14 14.12
CA ARG A 282 -16.64 4.88 13.61
C ARG A 282 -16.58 4.78 12.09
N ARG A 283 -16.12 5.83 11.43
CA ARG A 283 -16.03 5.91 9.97
C ARG A 283 -14.60 6.25 9.56
N TYR A 284 -13.94 5.34 8.85
CA TYR A 284 -12.57 5.54 8.39
C TYR A 284 -12.57 5.84 6.90
N VAL A 285 -11.95 6.94 6.51
CA VAL A 285 -11.63 7.23 5.11
C VAL A 285 -10.24 6.69 4.87
N VAL A 286 -10.13 5.67 4.01
CA VAL A 286 -8.90 4.97 3.69
C VAL A 286 -8.42 5.42 2.32
N PHE A 287 -7.26 6.05 2.27
CA PHE A 287 -6.55 6.43 1.05
C PHE A 287 -5.56 5.31 0.72
N ASP A 288 -5.90 4.49 -0.28
CA ASP A 288 -5.08 3.36 -0.75
C ASP A 288 -4.34 3.76 -2.03
N GLY A 289 -3.07 4.15 -1.89
CA GLY A 289 -2.23 4.62 -2.98
C GLY A 289 -1.22 5.68 -2.55
N ASP A 290 -0.28 6.01 -3.45
CA ASP A 290 0.83 6.89 -3.12
C ASP A 290 0.38 8.31 -2.73
N VAL A 291 1.17 8.91 -1.84
CA VAL A 291 1.01 10.30 -1.42
C VAL A 291 2.00 11.18 -2.15
N ASP A 292 1.50 12.17 -2.88
CA ASP A 292 2.30 13.22 -3.50
C ASP A 292 1.89 14.60 -2.96
N ALA A 293 2.79 15.57 -3.14
CA ALA A 293 2.62 16.91 -2.63
C ALA A 293 1.40 17.65 -3.22
N VAL A 294 0.95 17.32 -4.43
CA VAL A 294 -0.06 18.10 -5.16
C VAL A 294 -1.43 17.91 -4.54
N TRP A 295 -1.90 16.68 -4.38
CA TRP A 295 -3.23 16.46 -3.80
C TRP A 295 -3.21 16.57 -2.29
N VAL A 296 -2.14 16.16 -1.61
CA VAL A 296 -2.12 16.09 -0.13
C VAL A 296 -2.03 17.47 0.53
N GLU A 297 -1.52 18.50 -0.16
CA GLU A 297 -1.37 19.84 0.43
C GLU A 297 -2.73 20.44 0.84
N ASN A 298 -3.79 20.18 0.06
CA ASN A 298 -5.15 20.61 0.38
C ASN A 298 -5.72 19.93 1.64
N MET A 299 -5.15 18.80 2.07
CA MET A 299 -5.56 18.06 3.27
C MET A 299 -4.87 18.53 4.55
N ASN A 300 -3.85 19.38 4.44
CA ASN A 300 -3.03 19.77 5.57
C ASN A 300 -3.85 20.34 6.75
N SER A 301 -4.87 21.14 6.46
CA SER A 301 -5.75 21.74 7.47
C SER A 301 -6.65 20.72 8.18
N VAL A 302 -7.02 19.63 7.51
CA VAL A 302 -7.87 18.58 8.09
C VAL A 302 -7.08 17.50 8.81
N MET A 303 -5.82 17.28 8.44
CA MET A 303 -4.92 16.36 9.14
C MET A 303 -4.39 16.91 10.47
N ASP A 304 -4.39 18.23 10.65
CA ASP A 304 -3.96 18.88 11.91
C ASP A 304 -5.10 18.91 12.96
N ASP A 305 -4.80 19.43 14.15
CA ASP A 305 -5.73 19.54 15.29
C ASP A 305 -7.04 20.30 14.94
N ASN A 306 -7.02 21.13 13.88
CA ASN A 306 -8.17 21.90 13.38
C ASN A 306 -9.29 21.01 12.82
N ARG A 307 -8.96 19.85 12.25
CA ARG A 307 -9.92 18.92 11.61
C ARG A 307 -10.84 19.61 10.59
N LEU A 308 -10.31 20.55 9.80
CA LEU A 308 -11.08 21.35 8.85
C LEU A 308 -10.59 21.18 7.42
N LEU A 309 -11.42 20.61 6.55
CA LEU A 309 -11.18 20.57 5.12
C LEU A 309 -11.68 21.87 4.48
N THR A 310 -10.80 22.54 3.74
CA THR A 310 -11.13 23.77 3.02
C THR A 310 -11.12 23.48 1.52
N LEU A 311 -12.26 23.65 0.86
CA LEU A 311 -12.40 23.46 -0.58
C LEU A 311 -12.08 24.76 -1.33
N SER A 312 -11.83 24.65 -2.64
CA SER A 312 -11.47 25.78 -3.51
C SER A 312 -12.59 26.81 -3.67
N ASN A 313 -13.86 26.43 -3.47
CA ASN A 313 -15.01 27.35 -3.38
C ASN A 313 -15.08 28.12 -2.04
N GLY A 314 -14.17 27.84 -1.10
CA GLY A 314 -14.15 28.44 0.24
C GLY A 314 -15.03 27.73 1.27
N GLU A 315 -15.73 26.65 0.91
CA GLU A 315 -16.48 25.81 1.85
C GLU A 315 -15.52 25.15 2.85
N ARG A 316 -15.95 25.11 4.11
CA ARG A 316 -15.17 24.58 5.22
C ARG A 316 -15.95 23.45 5.89
N ILE A 317 -15.49 22.22 5.70
CA ILE A 317 -16.13 21.01 6.24
C ILE A 317 -15.30 20.55 7.44
N ARG A 318 -15.89 20.59 8.64
CA ARG A 318 -15.24 20.10 9.86
C ARG A 318 -15.45 18.58 9.97
N LEU A 319 -14.36 17.84 10.15
CA LEU A 319 -14.39 16.40 10.35
C LEU A 319 -14.85 16.07 11.77
N GLU A 320 -15.90 15.25 11.87
CA GLU A 320 -16.50 14.84 13.13
C GLU A 320 -15.59 13.90 13.94
N LYS A 321 -15.84 13.82 15.26
CA LYS A 321 -15.00 13.04 16.18
C LYS A 321 -15.03 11.53 15.93
N HIS A 322 -16.10 11.00 15.33
CA HIS A 322 -16.23 9.59 14.97
C HIS A 322 -15.54 9.22 13.65
N CYS A 323 -14.97 10.20 12.96
CA CYS A 323 -14.26 10.00 11.71
C CYS A 323 -12.74 9.96 11.92
N ALA A 324 -12.05 9.12 11.15
CA ALA A 324 -10.59 9.08 11.09
C ALA A 324 -10.11 8.92 9.64
N LEU A 325 -8.88 9.37 9.38
CA LEU A 325 -8.21 9.30 8.09
C LEU A 325 -7.07 8.28 8.18
N LEU A 326 -7.06 7.32 7.26
CA LEU A 326 -6.04 6.29 7.15
C LEU A 326 -5.41 6.36 5.77
N PHE A 327 -4.08 6.33 5.71
CA PHE A 327 -3.35 6.28 4.45
C PHE A 327 -2.59 4.95 4.39
N GLU A 328 -2.89 4.12 3.40
CA GLU A 328 -2.11 2.94 3.07
C GLU A 328 -1.14 3.32 1.94
N VAL A 329 0.15 3.36 2.25
CA VAL A 329 1.18 3.85 1.34
C VAL A 329 2.39 2.92 1.29
N ASP A 330 3.05 2.86 0.13
CA ASP A 330 4.30 2.14 -0.04
C ASP A 330 5.47 2.92 0.59
N ASP A 331 5.73 4.12 0.06
CA ASP A 331 6.79 5.03 0.51
C ASP A 331 6.30 6.49 0.54
N LEU A 332 7.04 7.35 1.26
CA LEU A 332 6.74 8.75 1.49
C LEU A 332 7.84 9.70 0.97
N GLN A 333 8.71 9.25 0.05
CA GLN A 333 9.75 10.09 -0.55
C GLN A 333 9.23 11.37 -1.23
N TYR A 334 8.01 11.34 -1.79
CA TYR A 334 7.37 12.49 -2.46
C TYR A 334 6.45 13.29 -1.54
N ALA A 335 6.29 12.86 -0.29
CA ALA A 335 5.52 13.57 0.71
C ALA A 335 6.40 14.60 1.43
N SER A 336 5.83 15.77 1.70
CA SER A 336 6.55 16.80 2.43
C SER A 336 6.70 16.45 3.93
N PRO A 337 7.83 16.80 4.59
CA PRO A 337 7.99 16.56 6.03
C PRO A 337 6.89 17.23 6.88
N ALA A 338 6.34 18.37 6.43
CA ALA A 338 5.27 19.03 7.15
C ALA A 338 3.93 18.28 7.07
N THR A 339 3.68 17.54 5.98
CA THR A 339 2.54 16.61 5.86
C THR A 339 2.74 15.43 6.82
N ILE A 340 3.91 14.80 6.77
CA ILE A 340 4.27 13.64 7.60
C ILE A 340 4.13 13.96 9.09
N SER A 341 4.57 15.15 9.52
CA SER A 341 4.52 15.55 10.94
C SER A 341 3.12 15.59 11.57
N ARG A 342 2.06 15.71 10.73
CA ARG A 342 0.65 15.82 11.18
C ARG A 342 0.02 14.45 11.41
N CYS A 343 0.56 13.40 10.77
CA CYS A 343 -0.03 12.08 10.82
C CYS A 343 0.66 11.19 11.86
N GLY A 344 -0.10 10.29 12.48
CA GLY A 344 0.48 9.14 13.18
C GLY A 344 1.18 8.23 12.17
N MET A 345 2.22 7.54 12.61
CA MET A 345 3.06 6.75 11.70
C MET A 345 3.20 5.32 12.22
N VAL A 346 2.82 4.36 11.39
CA VAL A 346 2.96 2.94 11.69
C VAL A 346 3.66 2.28 10.51
N TYR A 347 4.86 1.77 10.74
CA TYR A 347 5.65 1.06 9.75
C TYR A 347 5.33 -0.45 9.80
N VAL A 348 5.05 -1.03 8.64
CA VAL A 348 4.74 -2.45 8.46
C VAL A 348 5.78 -3.06 7.53
N ASP A 349 6.60 -3.96 8.08
CA ASP A 349 7.65 -4.64 7.33
C ASP A 349 7.10 -5.95 6.73
N PRO A 350 7.18 -6.18 5.41
CA PRO A 350 6.72 -7.40 4.78
C PRO A 350 7.38 -8.67 5.31
N ARG A 351 8.62 -8.56 5.80
CA ARG A 351 9.36 -9.69 6.37
C ARG A 351 8.73 -10.24 7.65
N ASN A 352 7.87 -9.46 8.31
CA ASN A 352 7.16 -9.90 9.51
C ASN A 352 5.96 -10.80 9.19
N LEU A 353 5.43 -10.75 7.96
CA LEU A 353 4.37 -11.65 7.51
C LEU A 353 4.95 -12.84 6.74
N GLY A 354 5.91 -12.57 5.85
CA GLY A 354 6.47 -13.57 4.94
C GLY A 354 5.43 -14.16 3.98
N VAL A 355 5.82 -15.22 3.26
CA VAL A 355 4.96 -15.86 2.25
C VAL A 355 4.15 -17.05 2.79
N GLY A 356 4.56 -17.60 3.93
CA GLY A 356 3.96 -18.80 4.53
C GLY A 356 2.45 -18.66 4.83
N PRO A 357 2.00 -17.59 5.52
CA PRO A 357 0.58 -17.40 5.82
C PRO A 357 -0.32 -17.31 4.56
N PHE A 358 0.19 -16.72 3.48
CA PHE A 358 -0.54 -16.68 2.21
C PHE A 358 -0.72 -18.08 1.62
N PHE A 359 0.37 -18.86 1.57
CA PHE A 359 0.34 -20.22 1.06
C PHE A 359 -0.56 -21.13 1.92
N ASP A 360 -0.47 -21.04 3.25
CA ASP A 360 -1.32 -21.80 4.19
C ASP A 360 -2.81 -21.58 3.92
N LYS A 361 -3.19 -20.31 3.73
CA LYS A 361 -4.57 -19.95 3.42
C LYS A 361 -5.00 -20.56 2.09
N TRP A 362 -4.17 -20.46 1.04
CA TRP A 362 -4.48 -21.05 -0.25
C TRP A 362 -4.63 -22.59 -0.15
N VAL A 363 -3.71 -23.25 0.55
CA VAL A 363 -3.73 -24.71 0.75
C VAL A 363 -5.02 -25.13 1.48
N ARG A 364 -5.34 -24.51 2.62
CA ARG A 364 -6.43 -24.95 3.49
C ARG A 364 -7.83 -24.56 3.02
N VAL A 365 -7.95 -23.52 2.17
CA VAL A 365 -9.25 -23.10 1.62
C VAL A 365 -9.76 -24.07 0.56
N LYS A 366 -8.85 -24.66 -0.22
CA LYS A 366 -9.21 -25.44 -1.42
C LYS A 366 -8.97 -26.95 -1.31
N ASN A 367 -8.08 -27.41 -0.42
CA ASN A 367 -7.56 -28.77 -0.48
C ASN A 367 -8.00 -29.65 0.69
N SER A 368 -7.99 -30.97 0.46
CA SER A 368 -8.16 -31.97 1.51
C SER A 368 -6.92 -32.01 2.41
N GLU A 369 -7.08 -32.51 3.63
CA GLU A 369 -5.99 -32.54 4.63
C GLU A 369 -4.74 -33.29 4.12
N ALA A 370 -4.91 -34.45 3.48
CA ALA A 370 -3.79 -35.21 2.90
C ALA A 370 -3.05 -34.45 1.78
N THR A 371 -3.78 -33.72 0.94
CA THR A 371 -3.16 -32.90 -0.11
C THR A 371 -2.48 -31.68 0.50
N ALA A 372 -3.06 -31.11 1.56
CA ALA A 372 -2.46 -30.00 2.30
C ALA A 372 -1.12 -30.37 2.92
N GLU A 373 -1.01 -31.55 3.55
CA GLU A 373 0.25 -32.06 4.08
C GLU A 373 1.32 -32.24 3.00
N THR A 374 0.91 -32.75 1.83
CA THR A 374 1.84 -32.91 0.70
C THR A 374 2.31 -31.55 0.17
N LEU A 375 1.40 -30.58 0.01
CA LEU A 375 1.74 -29.22 -0.43
C LEU A 375 2.61 -28.48 0.58
N ASP A 376 2.39 -28.69 1.88
CA ASP A 376 3.23 -28.16 2.95
C ASP A 376 4.65 -28.71 2.87
N TYR A 377 4.80 -30.03 2.66
CA TYR A 377 6.10 -30.65 2.44
C TYR A 377 6.82 -30.08 1.20
N LEU A 378 6.09 -29.90 0.09
CA LEU A 378 6.64 -29.32 -1.14
C LEU A 378 7.03 -27.85 -0.93
N PHE A 379 6.24 -27.09 -0.16
CA PHE A 379 6.57 -25.73 0.20
C PHE A 379 7.91 -25.66 0.93
N ASP A 380 8.07 -26.43 2.01
CA ASP A 380 9.31 -26.44 2.81
C ASP A 380 10.52 -26.92 2.01
N LYS A 381 10.32 -27.88 1.09
CA LYS A 381 11.37 -28.43 0.22
C LYS A 381 11.86 -27.41 -0.81
N TYR A 382 10.96 -26.69 -1.47
CA TYR A 382 11.29 -25.90 -2.66
C TYR A 382 11.29 -24.38 -2.44
N ILE A 383 10.31 -23.83 -1.73
CA ILE A 383 10.03 -22.39 -1.75
C ILE A 383 11.14 -21.56 -1.08
N PRO A 384 11.62 -21.90 0.13
CA PRO A 384 12.74 -21.18 0.73
C PRO A 384 13.99 -21.17 -0.16
N ALA A 385 14.30 -22.30 -0.80
CA ALA A 385 15.46 -22.44 -1.67
C ALA A 385 15.31 -21.61 -2.96
N CYS A 386 14.12 -21.59 -3.57
CA CYS A 386 13.83 -20.78 -4.75
C CYS A 386 13.85 -19.27 -4.44
N ILE A 387 13.29 -18.84 -3.30
CA ILE A 387 13.37 -17.43 -2.85
C ILE A 387 14.82 -17.02 -2.64
N ASP A 388 15.61 -17.88 -1.99
CA ASP A 388 17.03 -17.62 -1.75
C ASP A 388 17.81 -17.54 -3.06
N PHE A 389 17.52 -18.41 -4.03
CA PHE A 389 18.09 -18.35 -5.38
C PHE A 389 17.77 -17.02 -6.07
N CYS A 390 16.52 -16.56 -6.02
CA CYS A 390 16.11 -15.32 -6.71
C CYS A 390 16.62 -14.04 -6.05
N PHE A 391 16.68 -13.97 -4.71
CA PHE A 391 16.86 -12.70 -3.99
C PHE A 391 18.10 -12.62 -3.10
N LYS A 392 18.65 -13.74 -2.60
CA LYS A 392 19.77 -13.68 -1.63
C LYS A 392 21.11 -13.89 -2.32
N GLN A 393 21.96 -12.86 -2.26
CA GLN A 393 23.34 -12.91 -2.77
C GLN A 393 24.32 -13.73 -1.91
N LYS A 394 23.92 -14.24 -0.73
CA LYS A 394 24.82 -14.93 0.20
C LYS A 394 24.11 -16.01 0.99
N ARG A 395 24.28 -17.28 0.60
CA ARG A 395 24.31 -18.39 1.58
C ARG A 395 24.91 -19.71 1.11
N THR A 396 25.29 -19.86 -0.15
CA THR A 396 26.03 -21.05 -0.60
C THR A 396 27.04 -20.63 -1.67
N ASP A 397 28.30 -20.97 -1.46
CA ASP A 397 29.40 -20.67 -2.38
C ASP A 397 29.17 -21.26 -3.79
N ASP A 398 28.25 -22.22 -3.91
CA ASP A 398 27.83 -22.87 -5.16
C ASP A 398 26.86 -22.05 -6.04
N LEU A 399 26.16 -21.04 -5.50
CA LEU A 399 25.04 -20.41 -6.22
C LEU A 399 25.42 -19.19 -7.06
N GLY A 400 26.59 -18.57 -6.91
CA GLY A 400 26.96 -17.37 -7.70
C GLY A 400 26.13 -16.11 -7.37
N ALA A 401 26.22 -15.07 -8.21
CA ALA A 401 25.49 -13.81 -8.02
C ALA A 401 23.97 -14.00 -8.22
N ALA A 402 23.14 -13.21 -7.54
CA ALA A 402 21.68 -13.28 -7.68
C ALA A 402 21.28 -13.07 -9.17
N PRO A 403 20.38 -13.91 -9.72
CA PRO A 403 19.95 -13.83 -11.11
C PRO A 403 19.20 -12.52 -11.36
N SER A 404 19.26 -12.02 -12.59
CA SER A 404 18.47 -10.85 -12.99
C SER A 404 17.00 -11.23 -13.17
N LEU A 405 16.11 -10.40 -12.63
CA LEU A 405 14.67 -10.51 -12.84
C LEU A 405 14.27 -9.70 -14.08
N ALA A 406 13.31 -10.22 -14.86
CA ALA A 406 12.77 -9.54 -16.03
C ALA A 406 12.01 -8.25 -15.64
N ILE A 407 11.30 -8.31 -14.51
CA ILE A 407 10.64 -7.15 -13.87
C ILE A 407 10.86 -7.22 -12.35
N PRO A 408 10.82 -6.08 -11.63
CA PRO A 408 10.84 -6.10 -10.17
C PRO A 408 9.68 -6.96 -9.62
N ARG A 409 10.00 -7.95 -8.79
CA ARG A 409 9.03 -8.84 -8.13
C ARG A 409 9.36 -8.97 -6.65
N THR A 410 8.33 -9.22 -5.85
CA THR A 410 8.49 -9.61 -4.43
C THR A 410 8.40 -11.14 -4.31
N ASP A 411 8.94 -11.68 -3.22
CA ASP A 411 8.79 -13.10 -2.86
C ASP A 411 7.32 -13.53 -2.81
N LEU A 412 6.45 -12.70 -2.23
CA LEU A 412 5.00 -12.95 -2.19
C LEU A 412 4.38 -12.99 -3.58
N ASN A 413 4.78 -12.11 -4.51
CA ASN A 413 4.24 -12.15 -5.88
C ASN A 413 4.63 -13.43 -6.62
N LEU A 414 5.85 -13.95 -6.40
CA LEU A 414 6.28 -15.21 -6.99
C LEU A 414 5.46 -16.39 -6.44
N VAL A 415 5.21 -16.42 -5.13
CA VAL A 415 4.37 -17.45 -4.49
C VAL A 415 2.90 -17.33 -4.90
N GLN A 416 2.37 -16.10 -5.05
CA GLN A 416 1.04 -15.88 -5.61
C GLN A 416 0.92 -16.42 -7.03
N GLN A 417 1.90 -16.14 -7.89
CA GLN A 417 1.95 -16.67 -9.24
C GLN A 417 2.04 -18.19 -9.24
N LEU A 418 2.83 -18.79 -8.35
CA LEU A 418 2.89 -20.24 -8.17
C LEU A 418 1.52 -20.83 -7.87
N CYS A 419 0.81 -20.31 -6.85
CA CYS A 419 -0.52 -20.75 -6.49
C CYS A 419 -1.50 -20.66 -7.67
N HIS A 420 -1.47 -19.54 -8.42
CA HIS A 420 -2.30 -19.37 -9.60
C HIS A 420 -1.94 -20.37 -10.72
N VAL A 421 -0.65 -20.65 -10.95
CA VAL A 421 -0.26 -21.65 -11.96
C VAL A 421 -0.69 -23.05 -11.54
N ILE A 422 -0.63 -23.39 -10.25
CA ILE A 422 -1.17 -24.66 -9.77
C ILE A 422 -2.68 -24.71 -10.01
N ASP A 423 -3.41 -23.63 -9.68
CA ASP A 423 -4.85 -23.54 -9.86
C ASP A 423 -5.26 -23.73 -11.34
N ILE A 424 -4.53 -23.15 -12.31
CA ILE A 424 -4.89 -23.30 -13.74
C ILE A 424 -4.56 -24.69 -14.30
N VAL A 425 -3.55 -25.37 -13.75
CA VAL A 425 -3.12 -26.71 -14.21
C VAL A 425 -3.96 -27.80 -13.55
N LEU A 426 -4.36 -27.59 -12.29
CA LEU A 426 -5.19 -28.53 -11.53
C LEU A 426 -6.58 -27.94 -11.29
N PRO A 427 -7.59 -28.37 -12.05
CA PRO A 427 -8.99 -28.07 -11.74
C PRO A 427 -9.35 -28.57 -10.33
N GLU A 428 -10.27 -27.89 -9.64
CA GLU A 428 -10.65 -28.16 -8.25
C GLU A 428 -11.02 -29.64 -7.99
N ASP A 429 -11.65 -30.29 -8.96
CA ASP A 429 -12.07 -31.71 -8.86
C ASP A 429 -10.89 -32.71 -8.88
N ALA A 430 -9.74 -32.33 -9.42
CA ALA A 430 -8.62 -33.25 -9.65
C ALA A 430 -7.65 -33.32 -8.45
N ILE A 431 -7.54 -32.24 -7.67
CA ILE A 431 -6.48 -32.07 -6.66
C ILE A 431 -6.55 -33.12 -5.54
N HIS A 432 -7.76 -33.55 -5.16
CA HIS A 432 -7.97 -34.51 -4.08
C HIS A 432 -7.59 -35.96 -4.43
N SER A 433 -7.36 -36.27 -5.72
CA SER A 433 -7.14 -37.63 -6.21
C SER A 433 -5.72 -37.89 -6.73
N LEU A 434 -4.87 -36.87 -6.81
CA LEU A 434 -3.51 -37.01 -7.32
C LEU A 434 -2.59 -37.68 -6.28
N ALA A 435 -1.83 -38.66 -6.74
CA ALA A 435 -0.72 -39.22 -5.96
C ALA A 435 0.33 -38.14 -5.64
N PRO A 436 0.98 -38.17 -4.47
CA PRO A 436 1.98 -37.18 -4.06
C PRO A 436 3.09 -36.94 -5.10
N ASP A 437 3.53 -38.01 -5.76
CA ASP A 437 4.54 -37.96 -6.82
C ASP A 437 4.08 -37.11 -8.03
N ARG A 438 2.82 -37.24 -8.44
CA ARG A 438 2.26 -36.45 -9.54
C ARG A 438 2.05 -35.00 -9.14
N LEU A 439 1.68 -34.76 -7.89
CA LEU A 439 1.52 -33.42 -7.34
C LEU A 439 2.85 -32.66 -7.29
N GLU A 440 3.95 -33.35 -6.94
CA GLU A 440 5.29 -32.78 -7.00
C GLU A 440 5.68 -32.37 -8.43
N SER A 441 5.34 -33.17 -9.45
CA SER A 441 5.61 -32.80 -10.85
C SER A 441 4.82 -31.55 -11.29
N VAL A 442 3.56 -31.42 -10.87
CA VAL A 442 2.79 -30.18 -11.10
C VAL A 442 3.43 -29.01 -10.38
N PHE A 443 3.87 -29.20 -9.15
CA PHE A 443 4.53 -28.15 -8.36
C PHE A 443 5.81 -27.66 -9.05
N LEU A 444 6.62 -28.57 -9.61
CA LEU A 444 7.82 -28.23 -10.39
C LEU A 444 7.48 -27.49 -11.69
N PHE A 445 6.43 -27.90 -12.40
CA PHE A 445 5.92 -27.16 -13.56
C PHE A 445 5.52 -25.74 -13.13
N ALA A 446 4.77 -25.61 -12.05
CA ALA A 446 4.31 -24.34 -11.53
C ALA A 446 5.46 -23.44 -11.05
N LEU A 447 6.53 -24.00 -10.46
CA LEU A 447 7.75 -23.26 -10.12
C LEU A 447 8.46 -22.71 -11.35
N THR A 448 8.50 -23.49 -12.42
CA THR A 448 9.09 -23.06 -13.71
C THR A 448 8.34 -21.86 -14.28
N TRP A 449 7.00 -21.91 -14.26
CA TRP A 449 6.12 -20.85 -14.78
C TRP A 449 5.73 -19.76 -13.76
N SER A 450 6.39 -19.73 -12.60
CA SER A 450 6.26 -18.65 -11.61
C SER A 450 7.60 -18.01 -11.28
N PHE A 451 8.49 -18.73 -10.59
CA PHE A 451 9.82 -18.26 -10.25
C PHE A 451 10.74 -18.20 -11.48
N GLY A 452 10.72 -19.23 -12.32
CA GLY A 452 11.61 -19.32 -13.49
C GLY A 452 11.32 -18.24 -14.53
N VAL A 453 10.06 -18.11 -14.95
CA VAL A 453 9.65 -17.11 -15.96
C VAL A 453 9.80 -15.66 -15.49
N ALA A 454 9.89 -15.42 -14.18
CA ALA A 454 10.17 -14.09 -13.64
C ALA A 454 11.64 -13.67 -13.81
N LEU A 455 12.55 -14.62 -14.03
CA LEU A 455 13.95 -14.37 -14.33
C LEU A 455 14.12 -13.92 -15.78
N ALA A 456 15.19 -13.17 -16.06
CA ALA A 456 15.61 -12.90 -17.43
C ALA A 456 15.90 -14.23 -18.17
N GLY A 457 15.65 -14.24 -19.49
CA GLY A 457 15.77 -15.46 -20.31
C GLY A 457 17.14 -16.16 -20.23
N GLU A 458 18.21 -15.39 -20.03
CA GLU A 458 19.58 -15.91 -19.88
C GLU A 458 19.76 -16.79 -18.62
N GLU A 459 18.95 -16.57 -17.58
CA GLU A 459 19.04 -17.28 -16.30
C GLU A 459 18.20 -18.57 -16.28
N TRP A 460 17.39 -18.83 -17.31
CA TRP A 460 16.48 -19.99 -17.36
C TRP A 460 17.22 -21.32 -17.27
N ALA A 461 18.34 -21.47 -17.99
CA ALA A 461 19.15 -22.68 -17.96
C ALA A 461 19.75 -22.95 -16.56
N ARG A 462 20.17 -21.87 -15.87
CA ARG A 462 20.71 -21.96 -14.51
C ARG A 462 19.63 -22.34 -13.50
N PHE A 463 18.43 -21.77 -13.63
CA PHE A 463 17.29 -22.10 -12.78
C PHE A 463 16.79 -23.53 -13.01
N ASP A 464 16.73 -24.00 -14.26
CA ASP A 464 16.39 -25.39 -14.60
C ASP A 464 17.37 -26.38 -13.95
N SER A 465 18.67 -26.15 -14.06
CA SER A 465 19.71 -26.96 -13.39
C SER A 465 19.56 -26.96 -11.87
N PHE A 466 19.27 -25.80 -11.28
CA PHE A 466 19.01 -25.65 -9.85
C PHE A 466 17.78 -26.47 -9.40
N LEU A 467 16.64 -26.34 -10.11
CA LEU A 467 15.42 -27.09 -9.82
C LEU A 467 15.65 -28.60 -9.89
N ARG A 468 16.40 -29.09 -10.88
CA ARG A 468 16.74 -30.51 -11.01
C ARG A 468 17.55 -31.02 -9.83
N LYS A 469 18.53 -30.23 -9.36
CA LYS A 469 19.38 -30.58 -8.21
C LYS A 469 18.55 -30.72 -6.92
N ILE A 470 17.60 -29.83 -6.69
CA ILE A 470 16.76 -29.85 -5.47
C ILE A 470 15.60 -30.86 -5.57
N ALA A 471 15.09 -31.14 -6.77
CA ALA A 471 13.98 -32.06 -6.95
C ALA A 471 14.34 -33.50 -6.57
N ASN A 472 15.57 -33.93 -6.92
CA ASN A 472 16.06 -35.29 -6.71
C ASN A 472 15.08 -36.36 -7.25
N LYS A 473 14.47 -36.07 -8.41
CA LYS A 473 13.46 -36.88 -9.09
C LYS A 473 13.79 -36.99 -10.58
N ALA A 474 13.32 -38.06 -11.23
CA ALA A 474 13.41 -38.21 -12.67
C ALA A 474 12.57 -37.13 -13.39
N LEU A 475 13.26 -36.24 -14.10
CA LEU A 475 12.70 -35.14 -14.89
C LEU A 475 13.01 -35.35 -16.38
N PRO A 476 12.26 -34.71 -17.31
CA PRO A 476 12.53 -34.83 -18.75
C PRO A 476 13.96 -34.41 -19.08
N ARG A 477 14.56 -34.98 -20.13
CA ARG A 477 15.94 -34.64 -20.52
C ARG A 477 16.07 -33.21 -21.05
N GLU A 478 15.03 -32.74 -21.73
CA GLU A 478 14.89 -31.37 -22.20
C GLU A 478 14.65 -30.43 -21.03
N SER A 479 14.88 -29.13 -21.26
CA SER A 479 14.61 -28.07 -20.28
C SER A 479 13.16 -28.13 -19.79
N LEU A 480 12.93 -27.88 -18.49
CA LEU A 480 11.58 -27.81 -17.94
C LEU A 480 10.76 -26.69 -18.59
N PHE A 481 11.42 -25.65 -19.11
CA PHE A 481 10.76 -24.58 -19.87
C PHE A 481 10.23 -25.09 -21.22
N ASP A 482 10.88 -26.10 -21.81
CA ASP A 482 10.51 -26.68 -23.11
C ASP A 482 9.55 -27.88 -22.98
N CYS A 483 9.12 -28.18 -21.76
CA CYS A 483 8.15 -29.22 -21.46
C CYS A 483 6.86 -28.65 -20.82
N THR A 484 5.76 -29.32 -21.11
CA THR A 484 4.49 -29.19 -20.37
C THR A 484 4.23 -30.45 -19.56
N TYR A 485 3.45 -30.33 -18.47
CA TYR A 485 3.05 -31.49 -17.67
C TYR A 485 1.58 -31.81 -17.92
N ASP A 486 1.33 -32.96 -18.54
CA ASP A 486 -0.04 -33.45 -18.72
C ASP A 486 -0.49 -34.20 -17.47
N VAL A 487 -1.43 -33.58 -16.75
CA VAL A 487 -2.00 -34.13 -15.51
C VAL A 487 -2.74 -35.44 -15.77
N ALA A 488 -3.39 -35.61 -16.93
CA ALA A 488 -4.19 -36.78 -17.24
C ALA A 488 -3.31 -38.03 -17.44
N SER A 489 -2.25 -37.93 -18.25
CA SER A 489 -1.29 -39.03 -18.42
C SER A 489 -0.26 -39.13 -17.30
N GLY A 490 -0.05 -38.06 -16.53
CA GLY A 490 1.00 -37.96 -15.51
C GLY A 490 2.40 -37.93 -16.11
N LYS A 491 2.57 -37.39 -17.32
CA LYS A 491 3.84 -37.36 -18.06
C LYS A 491 4.22 -35.95 -18.47
N TRP A 492 5.53 -35.74 -18.57
CA TRP A 492 6.11 -34.57 -19.22
C TRP A 492 6.07 -34.76 -20.73
N LEU A 493 5.57 -33.76 -21.45
CA LEU A 493 5.47 -33.72 -22.90
C LEU A 493 6.27 -32.52 -23.43
N ALA A 494 7.00 -32.70 -24.52
CA ALA A 494 7.70 -31.59 -25.18
C ALA A 494 6.69 -30.60 -25.77
N TRP A 495 6.88 -29.29 -25.60
CA TRP A 495 6.03 -28.29 -26.24
C TRP A 495 6.04 -28.41 -27.77
N GLU A 496 7.17 -28.81 -28.36
CA GLU A 496 7.30 -29.06 -29.80
C GLU A 496 6.27 -30.09 -30.30
N SER A 497 5.98 -31.13 -29.50
CA SER A 497 4.97 -32.14 -29.84
C SER A 497 3.53 -31.63 -29.85
N GLN A 498 3.28 -30.47 -29.23
CA GLN A 498 1.97 -29.84 -29.15
C GLN A 498 1.73 -28.83 -30.30
N VAL A 499 2.78 -28.43 -31.02
CA VAL A 499 2.66 -27.47 -32.13
C VAL A 499 1.89 -28.12 -33.28
N LYS A 500 0.77 -27.51 -33.65
CA LYS A 500 -0.06 -28.01 -34.76
C LYS A 500 0.69 -27.86 -36.09
N PRO A 501 0.60 -28.86 -37.00
CA PRO A 501 1.15 -28.74 -38.34
C PRO A 501 0.56 -27.52 -39.05
N TYR A 502 1.42 -26.63 -39.54
CA TYR A 502 1.02 -25.39 -40.19
C TYR A 502 1.28 -25.43 -41.69
N SER A 503 0.27 -25.06 -42.48
CA SER A 503 0.39 -24.80 -43.91
C SER A 503 0.05 -23.34 -44.18
N PRO A 504 0.92 -22.55 -44.84
CA PRO A 504 0.65 -21.15 -45.10
C PRO A 504 -0.58 -20.99 -46.01
N PRO A 505 -1.57 -20.17 -45.63
CA PRO A 505 -2.70 -19.87 -46.50
C PRO A 505 -2.23 -19.04 -47.69
N THR A 506 -2.69 -19.37 -48.89
CA THR A 506 -2.28 -18.70 -50.13
C THR A 506 -3.00 -17.37 -50.39
N ASP A 507 -4.10 -17.13 -49.69
CA ASP A 507 -5.06 -16.04 -50.00
C ASP A 507 -5.15 -14.98 -48.89
N VAL A 508 -4.09 -14.82 -48.09
CA VAL A 508 -4.01 -13.81 -47.01
C VAL A 508 -2.80 -12.90 -47.18
N GLU A 509 -2.92 -11.66 -46.70
CA GLU A 509 -1.79 -10.72 -46.70
C GLU A 509 -0.66 -11.26 -45.83
N PHE A 510 0.58 -11.13 -46.30
CA PHE A 510 1.77 -11.64 -45.62
C PHE A 510 1.90 -11.12 -44.18
N THR A 511 1.49 -9.88 -43.94
CA THR A 511 1.48 -9.20 -42.63
C THR A 511 0.52 -9.83 -41.62
N THR A 512 -0.46 -10.61 -42.08
CA THR A 512 -1.47 -11.28 -41.24
C THR A 512 -1.15 -12.75 -40.96
N ILE A 513 -0.08 -13.27 -41.56
CA ILE A 513 0.33 -14.67 -41.41
C ILE A 513 0.95 -14.86 -40.01
N PHE A 514 0.23 -15.61 -39.16
CA PHE A 514 0.71 -16.05 -37.85
C PHE A 514 1.17 -17.51 -37.93
N VAL A 515 2.47 -17.75 -37.73
CA VAL A 515 3.07 -19.10 -37.75
C VAL A 515 3.08 -19.66 -36.32
N PRO A 516 2.40 -20.78 -36.05
CA PRO A 516 2.50 -21.46 -34.76
C PRO A 516 3.94 -21.94 -34.52
N THR A 517 4.53 -21.49 -33.42
CA THR A 517 5.82 -21.96 -32.89
C THR A 517 5.63 -22.55 -31.49
N MET A 518 6.69 -23.18 -30.96
CA MET A 518 6.73 -23.67 -29.59
C MET A 518 6.34 -22.59 -28.56
N ASP A 519 6.87 -21.38 -28.72
CA ASP A 519 6.58 -20.25 -27.83
C ASP A 519 5.11 -19.82 -27.93
N THR A 520 4.54 -19.83 -29.13
CA THR A 520 3.13 -19.48 -29.30
C THR A 520 2.21 -20.47 -28.60
N GLU A 521 2.49 -21.77 -28.65
CA GLU A 521 1.65 -22.79 -28.01
C GLU A 521 1.76 -22.71 -26.48
N ARG A 522 2.98 -22.55 -25.97
CA ARG A 522 3.31 -22.35 -24.55
C ARG A 522 2.54 -21.18 -23.95
N TYR A 523 2.70 -19.99 -24.52
CA TYR A 523 2.06 -18.78 -24.00
C TYR A 523 0.54 -18.80 -24.23
N ALA A 524 0.05 -19.42 -25.32
CA ALA A 524 -1.39 -19.59 -25.54
C ALA A 524 -2.02 -20.50 -24.47
N THR A 525 -1.35 -21.59 -24.10
CA THR A 525 -1.82 -22.51 -23.05
C THR A 525 -1.90 -21.82 -21.69
N LEU A 526 -0.87 -21.05 -21.32
CA LEU A 526 -0.88 -20.26 -20.09
C LEU A 526 -1.99 -19.19 -20.12
N LEU A 527 -2.06 -18.41 -21.20
CA LEU A 527 -3.06 -17.36 -21.37
C LEU A 527 -4.49 -17.92 -21.27
N ASP A 528 -4.75 -19.07 -21.88
CA ASP A 528 -6.04 -19.75 -21.79
C ASP A 528 -6.35 -20.21 -20.36
N GLY A 529 -5.37 -20.80 -19.65
CA GLY A 529 -5.53 -21.21 -18.25
C GLY A 529 -5.90 -20.04 -17.33
N PHE A 530 -5.10 -18.98 -17.34
CA PHE A 530 -5.38 -17.76 -16.56
C PHE A 530 -6.69 -17.10 -17.00
N GLY A 531 -6.96 -17.06 -18.31
CA GLY A 531 -8.16 -16.49 -18.90
C GLY A 531 -9.44 -17.20 -18.47
N ARG A 532 -9.44 -18.54 -18.40
CA ARG A 532 -10.58 -19.35 -17.93
C ARG A 532 -10.93 -19.06 -16.47
N GLN A 533 -9.93 -18.87 -15.62
CA GLN A 533 -10.11 -18.51 -14.21
C GLN A 533 -10.31 -17.01 -13.97
N SER A 534 -10.30 -16.20 -15.03
CA SER A 534 -10.39 -14.74 -14.95
C SER A 534 -9.31 -14.11 -14.05
N LEU A 535 -8.12 -14.70 -14.07
CA LEU A 535 -6.94 -14.17 -13.42
C LEU A 535 -6.21 -13.21 -14.37
N PRO A 536 -5.81 -12.00 -13.91
CA PRO A 536 -5.10 -11.03 -14.74
C PRO A 536 -3.67 -11.51 -15.04
N VAL A 537 -3.18 -11.24 -16.25
CA VAL A 537 -1.83 -11.61 -16.71
C VAL A 537 -1.14 -10.41 -17.33
N LEU A 538 0.17 -10.28 -17.10
CA LEU A 538 1.02 -9.28 -17.72
C LEU A 538 2.03 -9.98 -18.63
N PHE A 539 2.03 -9.65 -19.92
CA PHE A 539 3.02 -10.08 -20.89
C PHE A 539 4.07 -9.00 -21.08
N VAL A 540 5.32 -9.32 -20.77
CA VAL A 540 6.47 -8.40 -20.89
C VAL A 540 7.42 -8.93 -21.96
N GLY A 541 7.96 -8.04 -22.77
CA GLY A 541 8.95 -8.37 -23.80
C GLY A 541 9.25 -7.15 -24.66
N ASP A 542 10.15 -7.28 -25.61
CA ASP A 542 10.50 -6.20 -26.54
C ASP A 542 9.38 -5.90 -27.54
N SER A 543 9.50 -4.77 -28.25
CA SER A 543 8.58 -4.47 -29.35
C SER A 543 8.82 -5.42 -30.52
N GLY A 544 7.75 -5.81 -31.21
CA GLY A 544 7.83 -6.71 -32.36
C GLY A 544 7.89 -8.21 -32.03
N THR A 545 7.77 -8.62 -30.76
CA THR A 545 7.82 -10.04 -30.35
C THR A 545 6.46 -10.75 -30.43
N ALA A 546 5.59 -10.33 -31.35
CA ALA A 546 4.25 -10.92 -31.61
C ALA A 546 3.26 -11.01 -30.42
N LYS A 547 3.53 -10.37 -29.27
CA LYS A 547 2.68 -10.41 -28.06
C LYS A 547 1.23 -10.01 -28.33
N SER A 548 1.03 -8.85 -28.97
CA SER A 548 -0.31 -8.31 -29.24
C SER A 548 -1.09 -9.22 -30.19
N VAL A 549 -0.45 -9.72 -31.23
CA VAL A 549 -1.06 -10.66 -32.20
C VAL A 549 -1.48 -11.95 -31.51
N GLN A 550 -0.65 -12.48 -30.62
CA GLN A 550 -0.97 -13.70 -29.88
C GLN A 550 -2.19 -13.53 -28.97
N ILE A 551 -2.26 -12.43 -28.22
CA ILE A 551 -3.39 -12.15 -27.33
C ILE A 551 -4.67 -11.91 -28.14
N GLN A 552 -4.58 -11.18 -29.26
CA GLN A 552 -5.69 -10.97 -30.19
C GLN A 552 -6.23 -12.28 -30.77
N ASN A 553 -5.34 -13.17 -31.21
CA ASN A 553 -5.72 -14.49 -31.73
C ASN A 553 -6.45 -15.31 -30.65
N TRP A 554 -5.98 -15.27 -29.40
CA TRP A 554 -6.66 -15.93 -28.29
C TRP A 554 -8.03 -15.30 -28.01
N LEU A 555 -8.14 -13.97 -27.94
CA LEU A 555 -9.42 -13.29 -27.75
C LEU A 555 -10.44 -13.61 -28.83
N ALA A 556 -10.00 -13.71 -30.09
CA ALA A 556 -10.82 -14.08 -31.23
C ALA A 556 -11.32 -15.55 -31.15
N SER A 557 -10.58 -16.42 -30.45
CA SER A 557 -10.97 -17.82 -30.23
C SER A 557 -12.03 -18.02 -29.14
N LEU A 558 -12.28 -16.99 -28.32
CA LEU A 558 -13.24 -17.07 -27.22
C LEU A 558 -14.68 -17.06 -27.72
N ASP A 559 -15.56 -17.77 -27.01
CA ASP A 559 -16.99 -17.78 -27.29
C ASP A 559 -17.62 -16.39 -27.09
N THR A 560 -18.12 -15.80 -28.17
CA THR A 560 -18.74 -14.46 -28.23
C THR A 560 -20.10 -14.39 -27.51
N GLN A 561 -20.73 -15.54 -27.23
CA GLN A 561 -21.95 -15.59 -26.41
C GLN A 561 -21.61 -15.39 -24.93
N LYS A 562 -20.53 -16.00 -24.46
CA LYS A 562 -20.08 -15.95 -23.06
C LYS A 562 -19.18 -14.75 -22.74
N TYR A 563 -18.31 -14.35 -23.66
CA TYR A 563 -17.31 -13.32 -23.44
C TYR A 563 -17.55 -12.09 -24.31
N LEU A 564 -17.36 -10.93 -23.72
CA LEU A 564 -17.19 -9.66 -24.41
C LEU A 564 -15.73 -9.26 -24.24
N HIS A 565 -15.04 -8.85 -25.30
CA HIS A 565 -13.67 -8.37 -25.18
C HIS A 565 -13.51 -6.96 -25.73
N VAL A 566 -12.64 -6.19 -25.10
CA VAL A 566 -12.31 -4.81 -25.49
C VAL A 566 -10.80 -4.70 -25.53
N GLN A 567 -10.29 -4.22 -26.66
CA GLN A 567 -8.89 -3.86 -26.82
C GLN A 567 -8.70 -2.36 -26.60
N ILE A 568 -7.73 -2.02 -25.76
CA ILE A 568 -7.38 -0.65 -25.41
C ILE A 568 -5.90 -0.47 -25.69
N ASN A 569 -5.56 0.40 -26.64
CA ASN A 569 -4.18 0.73 -26.94
C ASN A 569 -3.81 2.02 -26.22
N LEU A 570 -2.84 1.95 -25.31
CA LEU A 570 -2.38 3.14 -24.61
C LEU A 570 -1.32 3.88 -25.42
N SER A 571 -1.32 5.20 -25.29
CA SER A 571 -0.33 6.10 -25.88
C SER A 571 0.19 7.05 -24.82
N SER A 572 1.27 7.77 -25.13
CA SER A 572 1.82 8.81 -24.23
C SER A 572 0.87 9.97 -23.91
N ARG A 573 -0.27 10.08 -24.61
CA ARG A 573 -1.31 11.09 -24.38
C ARG A 573 -2.57 10.53 -23.73
N THR A 574 -2.66 9.20 -23.57
CA THR A 574 -3.85 8.58 -23.01
C THR A 574 -4.00 8.97 -21.54
N THR A 575 -5.14 9.56 -21.19
CA THR A 575 -5.45 9.99 -19.82
C THR A 575 -6.30 8.94 -19.09
N SER A 576 -6.41 9.07 -17.76
CA SER A 576 -7.30 8.23 -16.95
C SER A 576 -8.76 8.33 -17.41
N LEU A 577 -9.19 9.52 -17.87
CA LEU A 577 -10.53 9.76 -18.37
C LEU A 577 -10.79 9.05 -19.70
N ASP A 578 -9.80 9.02 -20.60
CA ASP A 578 -9.92 8.29 -21.87
C ASP A 578 -10.10 6.79 -21.60
N LEU A 579 -9.27 6.23 -20.71
CA LEU A 579 -9.37 4.83 -20.29
C LEU A 579 -10.73 4.51 -19.66
N GLN A 580 -11.22 5.38 -18.77
CA GLN A 580 -12.52 5.22 -18.13
C GLN A 580 -13.65 5.22 -19.17
N ARG A 581 -13.67 6.17 -20.12
CA ARG A 581 -14.69 6.26 -21.16
C ARG A 581 -14.74 5.01 -22.03
N THR A 582 -13.59 4.51 -22.48
CA THR A 582 -13.52 3.29 -23.29
C THR A 582 -14.06 2.07 -22.54
N ILE A 583 -13.81 1.97 -21.23
CA ILE A 583 -14.38 0.89 -20.41
C ILE A 583 -15.89 1.09 -20.25
N GLU A 584 -16.34 2.31 -19.94
CA GLU A 584 -17.75 2.67 -19.75
C GLU A 584 -18.62 2.41 -20.98
N GLU A 585 -18.09 2.57 -22.19
CA GLU A 585 -18.78 2.22 -23.44
C GLU A 585 -19.12 0.72 -23.56
N SER A 586 -18.39 -0.13 -22.83
CA SER A 586 -18.53 -1.58 -22.88
C SER A 586 -19.28 -2.20 -21.69
N VAL A 587 -19.65 -1.38 -20.70
CA VAL A 587 -20.32 -1.83 -19.48
C VAL A 587 -21.67 -1.15 -19.29
N ASP A 588 -22.64 -1.93 -18.81
CA ASP A 588 -23.94 -1.41 -18.42
C ASP A 588 -23.92 -1.00 -16.95
N LYS A 589 -24.61 0.11 -16.66
CA LYS A 589 -24.92 0.50 -15.29
C LYS A 589 -26.04 -0.41 -14.77
N ARG A 590 -25.71 -1.24 -13.77
CA ARG A 590 -26.67 -2.12 -13.09
C ARG A 590 -27.37 -1.33 -11.97
N THR A 591 -27.60 -1.96 -10.83
CA THR A 591 -28.25 -1.32 -9.68
C THR A 591 -27.27 -0.36 -8.97
N GLY A 592 -27.71 0.89 -8.74
CA GLY A 592 -26.96 1.88 -7.98
C GLY A 592 -25.69 2.39 -8.70
N ARG A 593 -24.52 2.07 -8.15
CA ARG A 593 -23.19 2.49 -8.64
C ARG A 593 -22.35 1.31 -9.15
N ILE A 594 -22.98 0.19 -9.46
CA ILE A 594 -22.32 -1.03 -9.93
C ILE A 594 -22.33 -1.02 -11.46
N PHE A 595 -21.14 -1.16 -12.05
CA PHE A 595 -20.95 -1.33 -13.49
C PHE A 595 -20.55 -2.77 -13.78
N GLY A 596 -21.01 -3.31 -14.90
CA GLY A 596 -20.58 -4.62 -15.35
C GLY A 596 -20.97 -4.86 -16.80
N PRO A 597 -20.41 -5.89 -17.44
CA PRO A 597 -20.80 -6.23 -18.81
C PRO A 597 -22.30 -6.53 -18.91
N PRO A 598 -22.84 -6.53 -20.15
CA PRO A 598 -24.19 -6.99 -20.44
C PRO A 598 -24.52 -8.31 -19.74
N SER A 599 -25.77 -8.43 -19.28
CA SER A 599 -26.21 -9.56 -18.46
C SER A 599 -25.86 -10.91 -19.11
N GLY A 600 -25.22 -11.79 -18.32
CA GLY A 600 -24.79 -13.12 -18.77
C GLY A 600 -23.41 -13.18 -19.44
N LYS A 601 -22.76 -12.04 -19.71
CA LYS A 601 -21.40 -12.00 -20.29
C LYS A 601 -20.31 -11.70 -19.26
N LEU A 602 -19.09 -12.12 -19.58
CA LEU A 602 -17.86 -11.75 -18.88
C LEU A 602 -17.00 -10.84 -19.77
N LEU A 603 -16.55 -9.71 -19.22
CA LEU A 603 -15.68 -8.77 -19.93
C LEU A 603 -14.22 -9.19 -19.83
N LYS A 604 -13.53 -9.26 -20.96
CA LYS A 604 -12.07 -9.45 -21.07
C LYS A 604 -11.45 -8.17 -21.62
N LEU A 605 -10.60 -7.53 -20.82
CA LEU A 605 -9.89 -6.32 -21.22
C LEU A 605 -8.48 -6.70 -21.66
N PHE A 606 -8.11 -6.29 -22.86
CA PHE A 606 -6.72 -6.32 -23.32
C PHE A 606 -6.20 -4.90 -23.40
N ILE A 607 -5.19 -4.60 -22.58
CA ILE A 607 -4.52 -3.31 -22.56
C ILE A 607 -3.16 -3.50 -23.21
N ASP A 608 -2.97 -2.89 -24.38
CA ASP A 608 -1.69 -2.87 -25.08
C ASP A 608 -0.88 -1.63 -24.67
N ASP A 609 0.45 -1.76 -24.71
CA ASP A 609 1.39 -0.69 -24.41
C ASP A 609 1.18 -0.01 -23.03
N LEU A 610 0.95 -0.82 -21.99
CA LEU A 610 0.64 -0.37 -20.63
C LEU A 610 1.62 0.68 -20.06
N SER A 611 2.89 0.64 -20.45
CA SER A 611 3.95 1.53 -19.98
C SER A 611 4.06 2.86 -20.74
N MET A 612 3.25 3.10 -21.77
CA MET A 612 3.36 4.31 -22.61
C MET A 612 2.81 5.61 -21.99
N PRO A 613 1.71 5.61 -21.20
CA PRO A 613 1.23 6.83 -20.54
C PRO A 613 2.29 7.45 -19.61
N LYS A 614 2.29 8.79 -19.50
CA LYS A 614 3.29 9.56 -18.75
C LYS A 614 2.83 9.97 -17.36
#